data_AF-A0A7K3GT91-F1
#
_entry.id   AF-A0A7K3GT91-F1
#
_cell.length_a   1.000
_cell.length_b   1.000
_cell.length_c   1.000
_cell.angle_alpha   90.00
_cell.angle_beta   90.00
_cell.angle_gamma   90.00
#
_symmetry.space_group_name_H-M   'P 1'
#
loop_
_entity.id
_entity.type
_entity.pdbx_description
1 polymer ?
#
loop_
_entity_poly.entity_id
_entity_poly.type
_entity_poly.pdbx_seq_one_letter_code
_entity_poly.pdbx_strand_id
1 'polypeptide(L)'
;MSGRAGRTDSEGMAQRFRRLQARYEPTVTRTLLLGLFVVGVSAQLVKPIGDALEDKAFLGGALLSLVGYVLYESVKDLASSLRLPARAQVESRELGTFVSEAFRARTVEIGFLGYTGETLYNELYHRLEGLLEDPGPIRHVNVRFLIPDFGRPMTVPSRVGEGGRPVDDPDFRKRLEEKCREYDETLSVLAERLSRLGRVTAHCEYRLHPGIPTDKVCVFNRELVLHGLYDVTARTVLRSTDPEYYDPKGYRTDLTVWSQEGGDDAKAVLATWNRHFDSLWGLAATPPWRAAAAA
;
A
#
# COMPACT_ATOMS: atom_id res chain seq x y z
N MET A 1 -47.82 -1.56 -36.50
CA MET A 1 -46.99 -0.34 -36.40
C MET A 1 -45.56 -0.78 -36.11
N SER A 2 -44.65 -0.36 -36.98
CA SER A 2 -43.26 -0.81 -37.09
C SER A 2 -42.32 0.08 -36.28
N GLY A 3 -41.24 -0.52 -35.78
CA GLY A 3 -39.92 0.12 -35.76
C GLY A 3 -39.37 0.57 -34.41
N ARG A 4 -38.49 -0.25 -33.80
CA ARG A 4 -37.16 0.19 -33.31
C ARG A 4 -36.29 -1.00 -32.90
N ALA A 5 -35.52 -1.51 -33.85
CA ALA A 5 -34.31 -2.28 -33.61
C ALA A 5 -33.21 -1.65 -34.48
N GLY A 6 -32.06 -1.33 -33.88
CA GLY A 6 -30.93 -0.75 -34.61
C GLY A 6 -30.23 0.38 -33.87
N ARG A 7 -29.58 0.08 -32.73
CA ARG A 7 -28.65 1.04 -32.11
C ARG A 7 -27.58 0.42 -31.19
N THR A 8 -27.17 -0.83 -31.44
CA THR A 8 -26.18 -1.53 -30.59
C THR A 8 -24.97 -2.12 -31.33
N ASP A 9 -24.95 -2.17 -32.66
CA ASP A 9 -23.86 -2.84 -33.40
C ASP A 9 -22.73 -1.91 -33.85
N SER A 10 -22.96 -0.59 -33.93
CA SER A 10 -21.96 0.36 -34.46
C SER A 10 -20.87 0.74 -33.44
N GLU A 11 -21.17 0.75 -32.15
CA GLU A 11 -20.21 1.13 -31.10
C GLU A 11 -19.16 0.04 -30.81
N GLY A 12 -19.55 -1.24 -30.88
CA GLY A 12 -18.63 -2.37 -30.70
C GLY A 12 -17.63 -2.53 -31.86
N MET A 13 -18.06 -2.24 -33.08
CA MET A 13 -17.20 -2.30 -34.27
C MET A 13 -16.17 -1.15 -34.28
N ALA A 14 -16.57 0.06 -33.89
CA ALA A 14 -15.69 1.23 -33.78
C ALA A 14 -14.62 1.07 -32.69
N GLN A 15 -14.95 0.47 -31.54
CA GLN A 15 -13.97 0.19 -30.49
C GLN A 15 -13.00 -0.94 -30.84
N ARG A 16 -13.46 -1.98 -31.57
CA ARG A 16 -12.57 -3.02 -32.11
C ARG A 16 -11.63 -2.47 -33.18
N PHE A 17 -12.11 -1.58 -34.06
CA PHE A 17 -11.26 -0.90 -35.04
C PHE A 17 -10.20 -0.02 -34.39
N ARG A 18 -10.52 0.75 -33.33
CA ARG A 18 -9.52 1.56 -32.60
C ARG A 18 -8.45 0.73 -31.89
N ARG A 19 -8.80 -0.44 -31.34
CA ARG A 19 -7.83 -1.36 -30.71
C ARG A 19 -6.92 -2.05 -31.73
N LEU A 20 -7.44 -2.36 -32.92
CA LEU A 20 -6.64 -2.85 -34.05
C LEU A 20 -5.75 -1.74 -34.62
N GLN A 21 -6.28 -0.52 -34.79
CA GLN A 21 -5.55 0.64 -35.27
C GLN A 21 -4.35 0.95 -34.35
N ALA A 22 -4.53 0.97 -33.03
CA ALA A 22 -3.43 1.21 -32.08
C ALA A 22 -2.34 0.12 -32.05
N ARG A 23 -2.67 -1.12 -32.47
CA ARG A 23 -1.72 -2.24 -32.51
C ARG A 23 -0.96 -2.33 -33.84
N TYR A 24 -1.55 -1.82 -34.93
CA TYR A 24 -0.95 -1.81 -36.26
C TYR A 24 -0.33 -0.46 -36.65
N GLU A 25 -0.69 0.64 -35.99
CA GLU A 25 -0.09 1.98 -36.19
C GLU A 25 1.45 1.96 -36.11
N PRO A 26 2.07 1.30 -35.11
CA PRO A 26 3.53 1.29 -35.00
C PRO A 26 4.17 0.51 -36.15
N THR A 27 3.56 -0.61 -36.55
CA THR A 27 4.11 -1.51 -37.57
C THR A 27 3.93 -0.95 -38.98
N VAL A 28 2.78 -0.34 -39.26
CA VAL A 28 2.49 0.31 -40.55
C VAL A 28 3.38 1.55 -40.72
N THR A 29 3.48 2.40 -39.70
CA THR A 29 4.37 3.57 -39.73
C THR A 29 5.84 3.15 -39.86
N ARG A 30 6.27 2.10 -39.15
CA ARG A 30 7.63 1.55 -39.26
C ARG A 30 7.93 1.01 -40.66
N THR A 31 6.99 0.27 -41.26
CA THR A 31 7.16 -0.26 -42.62
C THR A 31 7.17 0.86 -43.66
N LEU A 32 6.35 1.89 -43.48
CA LEU A 32 6.26 3.03 -44.38
C LEU A 32 7.52 3.91 -44.33
N LEU A 33 8.04 4.16 -43.12
CA LEU A 33 9.31 4.87 -42.92
C LEU A 33 10.51 4.08 -43.46
N LEU A 34 10.54 2.76 -43.25
CA LEU A 34 11.57 1.88 -43.83
C LEU A 34 11.50 1.89 -45.37
N GLY A 35 10.30 1.87 -45.94
CA GLY A 35 10.08 1.99 -47.39
C GLY A 35 10.60 3.32 -47.93
N LEU A 36 10.28 4.44 -47.28
CA LEU A 36 10.80 5.78 -47.62
C LEU A 36 12.32 5.84 -47.53
N PHE A 37 12.93 5.20 -46.53
CA PHE A 37 14.37 5.11 -46.38
C PHE A 37 15.03 4.30 -47.51
N VAL A 38 14.51 3.11 -47.83
CA VAL A 38 15.03 2.26 -48.91
C VAL A 38 14.92 2.97 -50.26
N VAL A 39 13.79 3.66 -50.52
CA VAL A 39 13.62 4.46 -51.74
C VAL A 39 14.62 5.62 -51.78
N GLY A 40 14.83 6.33 -50.67
CA GLY A 40 15.80 7.42 -50.58
C GLY A 40 17.26 6.97 -50.80
N VAL A 41 17.65 5.82 -50.27
CA VAL A 41 18.99 5.23 -50.49
C VAL A 41 19.14 4.69 -51.92
N SER A 42 18.10 4.06 -52.48
CA SER A 42 18.11 3.54 -53.85
C SER A 42 18.23 4.67 -54.89
N ALA A 43 17.59 5.83 -54.63
CA ALA A 43 17.69 7.02 -55.46
C ALA A 43 19.12 7.60 -55.53
N GLN A 44 19.96 7.36 -54.51
CA GLN A 44 21.37 7.79 -54.52
C GLN A 44 22.29 6.87 -55.33
N LEU A 45 21.88 5.63 -55.59
CA LEU A 45 22.71 4.62 -56.24
C LEU A 45 22.37 4.39 -57.73
N VAL A 46 21.18 4.82 -58.17
CA VAL A 46 20.66 4.58 -59.51
C VAL A 46 20.31 5.90 -60.20
N LYS A 47 21.19 6.36 -61.11
CA LYS A 47 21.09 7.65 -61.83
C LYS A 47 19.70 8.02 -62.38
N PRO A 48 18.89 7.13 -62.99
CA PRO A 48 17.59 7.53 -63.52
C PRO A 48 16.52 7.87 -62.48
N ILE A 49 16.76 7.62 -61.18
CA ILE A 49 15.81 7.96 -60.10
C ILE A 49 16.15 9.32 -59.47
N GLY A 50 17.43 9.72 -59.47
CA GLY A 50 17.88 11.02 -58.95
C GLY A 50 17.33 12.21 -59.74
N ASP A 51 17.28 12.10 -61.07
CA ASP A 51 16.82 13.18 -61.96
C ASP A 51 15.29 13.43 -61.84
N ALA A 52 14.52 12.47 -61.33
CA ALA A 52 13.07 12.63 -61.10
C ALA A 52 12.73 13.30 -59.75
N LEU A 53 13.71 13.45 -58.85
CA LEU A 53 13.52 13.90 -57.46
C LEU A 53 14.25 15.20 -57.13
N GLU A 54 14.89 15.83 -58.12
CA GLU A 54 15.79 16.97 -57.95
C GLU A 54 15.15 18.24 -57.36
N ASP A 55 13.81 18.28 -57.21
CA ASP A 55 13.12 19.57 -56.98
C ASP A 55 12.51 19.82 -55.59
N LYS A 56 12.59 18.94 -54.58
CA LYS A 56 12.03 19.28 -53.24
C LYS A 56 12.80 18.72 -52.03
N ALA A 57 13.25 19.63 -51.16
CA ALA A 57 13.24 19.69 -49.69
C ALA A 57 13.07 18.43 -48.79
N PHE A 58 13.29 17.20 -49.26
CA PHE A 58 12.99 15.97 -48.52
C PHE A 58 14.15 15.46 -47.66
N LEU A 59 15.39 15.84 -47.98
CA LEU A 59 16.59 15.34 -47.29
C LEU A 59 16.77 15.91 -45.87
N GLY A 60 16.44 17.19 -45.65
CA GLY A 60 16.48 17.79 -44.32
C GLY A 60 15.40 17.26 -43.37
N GLY A 61 14.20 16.97 -43.90
CA GLY A 61 13.06 16.48 -43.13
C GLY A 61 13.25 15.05 -42.62
N ALA A 62 13.89 14.17 -43.39
CA ALA A 62 14.15 12.79 -42.97
C ALA A 62 15.16 12.73 -41.81
N LEU A 63 16.22 13.54 -41.88
CA LEU A 63 17.26 13.60 -40.83
C LEU A 63 16.73 14.28 -39.55
N LEU A 64 15.96 15.35 -39.69
CA LEU A 64 15.24 15.99 -38.57
C LEU A 64 14.22 15.05 -37.91
N SER A 65 13.52 14.22 -38.71
CA SER A 65 12.55 13.25 -38.18
C SER A 65 13.24 12.12 -37.40
N LEU A 66 14.41 11.66 -37.85
CA LEU A 66 15.20 10.66 -37.13
C LEU A 66 15.72 11.21 -35.80
N VAL A 67 16.27 12.43 -35.80
CA VAL A 67 16.74 13.11 -34.59
C VAL A 67 15.57 13.38 -33.63
N GLY A 68 14.43 13.83 -34.16
CA GLY A 68 13.20 14.02 -33.39
C GLY A 68 12.67 12.71 -32.78
N TYR A 69 12.74 11.60 -33.50
CA TYR A 69 12.35 10.28 -33.01
C TYR A 69 13.26 9.80 -31.87
N VAL A 70 14.58 9.91 -32.03
CA VAL A 70 15.56 9.51 -31.00
C VAL A 70 15.42 10.36 -29.74
N LEU A 71 15.21 11.68 -29.90
CA LEU A 71 14.94 12.57 -28.77
C LEU A 71 13.60 12.27 -28.12
N TYR A 72 12.56 11.95 -28.90
CA TYR A 72 11.26 11.57 -28.36
C TYR A 72 11.32 10.26 -27.58
N GLU A 73 12.02 9.24 -28.07
CA GLU A 73 12.24 8.00 -27.30
C GLU A 73 13.04 8.27 -26.02
N SER A 74 14.10 9.07 -26.10
CA SER A 74 14.90 9.43 -24.93
C SER A 74 14.10 10.22 -23.88
N VAL A 75 13.26 11.17 -24.32
CA VAL A 75 12.36 11.93 -23.45
C VAL A 75 11.25 11.06 -22.90
N LYS A 76 10.74 10.10 -23.67
CA LYS A 76 9.71 9.14 -23.22
C LYS A 76 10.27 8.14 -22.20
N ASP A 77 11.51 7.69 -22.39
CA ASP A 77 12.23 6.83 -21.45
C ASP A 77 12.64 7.59 -20.18
N LEU A 78 13.01 8.86 -20.31
CA LEU A 78 13.21 9.73 -19.14
C LEU A 78 11.89 10.00 -18.43
N ALA A 79 10.80 10.27 -19.15
CA ALA A 79 9.48 10.48 -18.57
C ALA A 79 8.91 9.20 -17.94
N SER A 80 9.24 8.02 -18.47
CA SER A 80 8.81 6.72 -17.91
C SER A 80 9.64 6.34 -16.69
N SER A 81 10.93 6.64 -16.65
CA SER A 81 11.78 6.48 -15.46
C SER A 81 11.48 7.49 -14.36
N LEU A 82 10.99 8.69 -14.72
CA LEU A 82 10.50 9.70 -13.76
C LEU A 82 9.06 9.45 -13.29
N ARG A 83 8.31 8.53 -13.90
CA ARG A 83 7.09 8.01 -13.28
C ARG A 83 7.53 7.17 -12.09
N LEU A 84 7.52 7.78 -10.92
CA LEU A 84 7.54 7.07 -9.64
C LEU A 84 6.65 5.83 -9.80
N PRO A 85 7.15 4.61 -9.54
CA PRO A 85 6.32 3.43 -9.65
C PRO A 85 5.06 3.71 -8.84
N ALA A 86 3.90 3.47 -9.44
CA ALA A 86 2.63 3.60 -8.74
C ALA A 86 2.75 2.73 -7.50
N ARG A 87 3.08 3.33 -6.36
CA ARG A 87 3.23 2.62 -5.10
C ARG A 87 1.90 1.92 -4.91
N ALA A 88 1.91 0.61 -4.78
CA ALA A 88 0.66 -0.12 -4.57
C ALA A 88 0.00 0.51 -3.34
N GLN A 89 -1.16 1.14 -3.55
CA GLN A 89 -2.00 1.64 -2.48
C GLN A 89 -3.05 0.57 -2.22
N VAL A 90 -3.20 0.21 -0.95
CA VAL A 90 -4.19 -0.75 -0.48
C VAL A 90 -4.98 -0.13 0.66
N GLU A 91 -6.22 -0.52 0.82
CA GLU A 91 -7.00 -0.09 1.98
C GLU A 91 -6.67 -0.97 3.19
N SER A 92 -6.79 -0.42 4.40
CA SER A 92 -6.56 -1.19 5.62
C SER A 92 -7.44 -2.45 5.76
N ARG A 93 -8.60 -2.53 5.11
CA ARG A 93 -9.43 -3.75 5.10
C ARG A 93 -8.76 -4.92 4.37
N GLU A 94 -7.75 -4.66 3.55
CA GLU A 94 -6.98 -5.68 2.81
C GLU A 94 -5.82 -6.24 3.64
N LEU A 95 -5.65 -5.78 4.89
CA LEU A 95 -4.56 -6.20 5.78
C LEU A 95 -4.49 -7.72 5.96
N GLY A 96 -5.64 -8.40 5.98
CA GLY A 96 -5.71 -9.86 6.08
C GLY A 96 -4.90 -10.58 5.00
N THR A 97 -4.83 -10.05 3.77
CA THR A 97 -4.00 -10.63 2.70
C THR A 97 -2.53 -10.63 3.08
N PHE A 98 -2.02 -9.50 3.60
CA PHE A 98 -0.62 -9.35 4.00
C PHE A 98 -0.26 -10.20 5.22
N VAL A 99 -1.18 -10.30 6.20
CA VAL A 99 -1.03 -11.22 7.32
C VAL A 99 -0.94 -12.66 6.80
N SER A 100 -1.81 -13.04 5.87
CA SER A 100 -1.82 -14.39 5.28
C SER A 100 -0.51 -14.72 4.57
N GLU A 101 0.03 -13.78 3.80
CA GLU A 101 1.32 -13.95 3.13
C GLU A 101 2.46 -14.05 4.15
N ALA A 102 2.48 -13.23 5.20
CA ALA A 102 3.50 -13.28 6.24
C ALA A 102 3.55 -14.64 6.96
N PHE A 103 2.39 -15.27 7.17
CA PHE A 103 2.27 -16.59 7.78
C PHE A 103 2.69 -17.76 6.88
N ARG A 104 3.12 -17.52 5.62
CA ARG A 104 3.77 -18.56 4.80
C ARG A 104 5.22 -18.82 5.22
N ALA A 105 5.83 -17.91 5.97
CA ALA A 105 7.19 -18.06 6.46
C ALA A 105 7.29 -19.04 7.64
N ARG A 106 8.45 -19.66 7.81
CA ARG A 106 8.74 -20.50 8.99
C ARG A 106 8.84 -19.67 10.28
N THR A 107 9.32 -18.45 10.16
CA THR A 107 9.41 -17.47 11.24
C THR A 107 8.59 -16.26 10.83
N VAL A 108 7.57 -15.94 11.62
CA VAL A 108 6.65 -14.83 11.38
C VAL A 108 7.01 -13.71 12.36
N GLU A 109 7.27 -12.52 11.84
CA GLU A 109 7.51 -11.32 12.63
C GLU A 109 6.55 -10.21 12.18
N ILE A 110 5.70 -9.74 13.09
CA ILE A 110 4.73 -8.69 12.78
C ILE A 110 4.89 -7.55 13.78
N GLY A 111 5.13 -6.34 13.27
CA GLY A 111 5.16 -5.11 14.05
C GLY A 111 3.98 -4.23 13.65
N PHE A 112 3.29 -3.66 14.64
CA PHE A 112 2.22 -2.70 14.42
C PHE A 112 2.50 -1.42 15.20
N LEU A 113 2.39 -0.28 14.55
CA LEU A 113 2.35 1.03 15.19
C LEU A 113 1.09 1.73 14.71
N GLY A 114 0.19 2.09 15.62
CA GLY A 114 -1.02 2.80 15.26
C GLY A 114 -2.04 2.81 16.39
N TYR A 115 -3.29 3.14 16.06
CA TYR A 115 -4.30 3.50 17.05
C TYR A 115 -4.68 2.39 18.04
N THR A 116 -5.57 1.46 17.67
CA THR A 116 -6.00 0.35 18.56
C THR A 116 -5.55 -1.01 18.06
N GLY A 117 -5.04 -1.11 16.84
CA GLY A 117 -4.67 -2.40 16.23
C GLY A 117 -5.84 -3.31 15.85
N GLU A 118 -7.10 -2.91 16.05
CA GLU A 118 -8.29 -3.77 15.89
C GLU A 118 -8.33 -4.58 14.60
N THR A 119 -8.06 -3.95 13.45
CA THR A 119 -8.06 -4.67 12.16
C THR A 119 -7.00 -5.76 12.13
N LEU A 120 -5.80 -5.49 12.64
CA LEU A 120 -4.72 -6.48 12.69
C LEU A 120 -5.01 -7.57 13.74
N TYR A 121 -5.54 -7.18 14.89
CA TYR A 121 -5.95 -8.10 15.96
C TYR A 121 -6.90 -9.17 15.43
N ASN A 122 -7.96 -8.78 14.71
CA ASN A 122 -8.94 -9.73 14.17
C ASN A 122 -8.30 -10.75 13.22
N GLU A 123 -7.41 -10.28 12.33
CA GLU A 123 -6.70 -11.16 11.38
C GLU A 123 -5.73 -12.11 12.10
N LEU A 124 -5.01 -11.60 13.11
CA LEU A 124 -4.07 -12.40 13.90
C LEU A 124 -4.81 -13.45 14.75
N TYR A 125 -5.94 -13.10 15.35
CA TYR A 125 -6.75 -14.01 16.15
C TYR A 125 -7.06 -15.28 15.34
N HIS A 126 -7.64 -15.11 14.15
CA HIS A 126 -7.98 -16.24 13.28
C HIS A 126 -6.75 -17.03 12.81
N ARG A 127 -5.64 -16.35 12.54
CA ARG A 127 -4.40 -17.01 12.12
C ARG A 127 -3.79 -17.85 13.23
N LEU A 128 -3.70 -17.30 14.44
CA LEU A 128 -3.16 -18.00 15.61
C LEU A 128 -4.06 -19.16 16.04
N GLU A 129 -5.39 -19.00 16.00
CA GLU A 129 -6.31 -20.12 16.24
C GLU A 129 -6.08 -21.27 15.25
N GLY A 130 -5.94 -20.97 13.96
CA GLY A 130 -5.68 -21.99 12.94
C GLY A 130 -4.39 -22.79 13.19
N LEU A 131 -3.37 -22.18 13.80
CA LEU A 131 -2.12 -22.87 14.15
C LEU A 131 -2.30 -23.93 15.25
N LEU A 132 -3.37 -23.86 16.05
CA LEU A 132 -3.67 -24.89 17.06
C LEU A 132 -4.05 -26.22 16.40
N GLU A 133 -4.70 -26.16 15.24
CA GLU A 133 -5.10 -27.33 14.45
C GLU A 133 -3.93 -27.83 13.61
N ASP A 134 -3.42 -26.96 12.72
CA ASP A 134 -2.26 -27.26 11.90
C ASP A 134 -1.32 -26.04 11.74
N PRO A 135 -0.16 -26.06 12.41
CA PRO A 135 0.86 -25.03 12.26
C PRO A 135 1.64 -25.13 10.94
N GLY A 136 1.51 -26.22 10.18
CA GLY A 136 2.24 -26.43 8.93
C GLY A 136 3.76 -26.21 9.09
N PRO A 137 4.39 -25.34 8.28
CA PRO A 137 5.83 -25.08 8.33
C PRO A 137 6.25 -24.09 9.43
N ILE A 138 5.32 -23.38 10.07
CA ILE A 138 5.60 -22.29 11.00
C ILE A 138 6.20 -22.85 12.30
N ARG A 139 7.21 -22.18 12.84
CA ARG A 139 7.87 -22.55 14.10
C ARG A 139 7.95 -21.40 15.09
N HIS A 140 8.01 -20.17 14.61
CA HIS A 140 8.13 -18.99 15.45
C HIS A 140 7.15 -17.91 14.99
N VAL A 141 6.46 -17.29 15.94
CA VAL A 141 5.57 -16.14 15.70
C VAL A 141 5.87 -15.08 16.75
N ASN A 142 6.31 -13.91 16.32
CA ASN A 142 6.56 -12.76 17.18
C ASN A 142 5.72 -11.58 16.71
N VAL A 143 4.78 -11.14 17.54
CA VAL A 143 3.91 -10.01 17.26
C VAL A 143 4.13 -8.91 18.28
N ARG A 144 4.34 -7.68 17.79
CA ARG A 144 4.64 -6.49 18.58
C ARG A 144 3.66 -5.38 18.24
N PHE A 145 2.87 -4.93 19.21
CA PHE A 145 1.94 -3.81 19.09
C PHE A 145 2.45 -2.58 19.83
N LEU A 146 2.63 -1.48 19.11
CA LEU A 146 2.83 -0.13 19.64
C LEU A 146 1.55 0.66 19.47
N ILE A 147 0.96 1.04 20.59
CA ILE A 147 -0.25 1.86 20.64
C ILE A 147 -0.03 3.11 21.48
N PRO A 148 -0.81 4.18 21.27
CA PRO A 148 -0.77 5.34 22.15
C PRO A 148 -1.04 4.98 23.60
N ASP A 149 -0.38 5.69 24.51
CA ASP A 149 -0.71 5.65 25.93
C ASP A 149 -2.05 6.37 26.18
N PHE A 150 -3.13 5.58 26.15
CA PHE A 150 -4.47 6.04 26.46
C PHE A 150 -4.67 6.43 27.93
N GLY A 151 -3.69 6.23 28.82
CA GLY A 151 -3.71 6.78 30.17
C GLY A 151 -3.44 8.28 30.22
N ARG A 152 -2.89 8.86 29.14
CA ARG A 152 -2.52 10.28 29.06
C ARG A 152 -3.56 11.14 28.32
N PRO A 153 -3.75 12.41 28.73
CA PRO A 153 -4.57 13.35 27.97
C PRO A 153 -4.09 13.50 26.54
N MET A 154 -5.02 13.60 25.59
CA MET A 154 -4.67 13.68 24.17
C MET A 154 -5.62 14.56 23.38
N THR A 155 -5.11 15.13 22.28
CA THR A 155 -5.91 15.97 21.37
C THR A 155 -6.79 15.12 20.44
N VAL A 156 -6.34 13.90 20.10
CA VAL A 156 -7.08 12.92 19.31
C VAL A 156 -6.69 11.53 19.79
N PRO A 157 -7.64 10.61 20.05
CA PRO A 157 -9.08 10.87 20.11
C PRO A 157 -9.50 11.86 21.21
N SER A 158 -10.56 12.62 20.93
CA SER A 158 -11.13 13.59 21.87
C SER A 158 -12.58 13.90 21.54
N ARG A 159 -13.32 14.48 22.49
CA ARG A 159 -14.68 14.97 22.24
C ARG A 159 -14.64 16.27 21.44
N VAL A 160 -15.59 16.46 20.54
CA VAL A 160 -15.79 17.73 19.85
C VAL A 160 -16.47 18.70 20.82
N GLY A 161 -15.74 19.73 21.23
CA GLY A 161 -16.24 20.82 22.07
C GLY A 161 -16.84 21.97 21.27
N GLU A 162 -17.13 23.06 21.97
CA GLU A 162 -17.66 24.29 21.38
C GLU A 162 -16.73 24.82 20.27
N GLY A 163 -17.34 25.26 19.16
CA GLY A 163 -16.60 25.74 17.99
C GLY A 163 -15.73 24.67 17.32
N GLY A 164 -15.96 23.39 17.59
CA GLY A 164 -15.19 22.27 17.03
C GLY A 164 -13.84 22.04 17.69
N ARG A 165 -13.56 22.65 18.86
CA ARG A 165 -12.28 22.45 19.55
C ARG A 165 -12.18 21.05 20.15
N PRO A 166 -11.03 20.36 20.06
CA PRO A 166 -10.83 19.07 20.72
C PRO A 166 -10.81 19.26 22.24
N VAL A 167 -11.57 18.42 22.96
CA VAL A 167 -11.62 18.40 24.42
C VAL A 167 -11.32 16.97 24.87
N ASP A 168 -10.24 16.79 25.63
CA ASP A 168 -9.88 15.47 26.18
C ASP A 168 -11.08 14.85 26.92
N ASP A 169 -11.28 13.56 26.68
CA ASP A 169 -12.36 12.79 27.27
C ASP A 169 -11.76 11.53 27.92
N PRO A 170 -11.49 11.57 29.24
CA PRO A 170 -10.88 10.46 29.95
C PRO A 170 -11.67 9.16 29.87
N ASP A 171 -13.01 9.23 29.85
CA ASP A 171 -13.87 8.06 29.76
C ASP A 171 -13.80 7.43 28.36
N PHE A 172 -13.71 8.25 27.31
CA PHE A 172 -13.48 7.74 25.95
C PHE A 172 -12.14 7.03 25.83
N ARG A 173 -11.06 7.64 26.32
CA ARG A 173 -9.74 7.02 26.32
C ARG A 173 -9.68 5.73 27.13
N LYS A 174 -10.32 5.71 28.30
CA LYS A 174 -10.39 4.51 29.15
C LYS A 174 -11.06 3.34 28.42
N ARG A 175 -12.13 3.57 27.66
CA ARG A 175 -12.75 2.52 26.85
C ARG A 175 -11.82 1.96 25.76
N LEU A 176 -10.97 2.81 25.17
CA LEU A 176 -9.98 2.36 24.19
C LEU A 176 -8.86 1.57 24.84
N GLU A 177 -8.42 1.98 26.02
CA GLU A 177 -7.46 1.24 26.83
C GLU A 177 -7.99 -0.16 27.16
N GLU A 178 -9.22 -0.24 27.67
CA GLU A 178 -9.91 -1.50 27.98
C GLU A 178 -10.00 -2.40 26.74
N LYS A 179 -10.30 -1.84 25.57
CA LYS A 179 -10.33 -2.57 24.30
C LYS A 179 -8.95 -3.13 23.92
N CYS A 180 -7.90 -2.33 24.03
CA CYS A 180 -6.54 -2.76 23.71
C CYS A 180 -6.05 -3.82 24.71
N ARG A 181 -6.42 -3.69 25.98
CA ARG A 181 -6.17 -4.69 27.01
C ARG A 181 -6.83 -6.03 26.67
N GLU A 182 -8.10 -6.03 26.26
CA GLU A 182 -8.81 -7.24 25.84
C GLU A 182 -8.12 -7.94 24.66
N TYR A 183 -7.66 -7.16 23.68
CA TYR A 183 -6.90 -7.68 22.52
C TYR A 183 -5.58 -8.32 22.93
N ASP A 184 -4.83 -7.64 23.80
CA ASP A 184 -3.56 -8.08 24.33
C ASP A 184 -3.74 -9.40 25.12
N GLU A 185 -4.69 -9.43 26.07
CA GLU A 185 -5.01 -10.61 26.88
C GLU A 185 -5.38 -11.80 25.99
N THR A 186 -6.26 -11.60 24.99
CA THR A 186 -6.71 -12.67 24.10
C THR A 186 -5.58 -13.23 23.25
N LEU A 187 -4.78 -12.38 22.60
CA LEU A 187 -3.67 -12.84 21.76
C LEU A 187 -2.57 -13.52 22.57
N SER A 188 -2.26 -13.03 23.78
CA SER A 188 -1.25 -13.67 24.61
C SER A 188 -1.70 -15.03 25.13
N VAL A 189 -2.96 -15.20 25.54
CA VAL A 189 -3.49 -16.51 25.93
C VAL A 189 -3.39 -17.51 24.77
N LEU A 190 -3.71 -17.08 23.54
CA LEU A 190 -3.53 -17.91 22.34
C LEU A 190 -2.05 -18.24 22.09
N ALA A 191 -1.16 -17.25 22.18
CA ALA A 191 0.28 -17.42 21.97
C ALA A 191 0.92 -18.36 23.02
N GLU A 192 0.53 -18.24 24.28
CA GLU A 192 0.95 -19.14 25.36
C GLU A 192 0.44 -20.56 25.13
N ARG A 193 -0.82 -20.70 24.70
CA ARG A 193 -1.39 -22.01 24.37
C ARG A 193 -0.63 -22.69 23.22
N LEU A 194 -0.31 -21.96 22.15
CA LEU A 194 0.49 -22.45 21.04
C LEU A 194 1.89 -22.90 21.50
N SER A 195 2.55 -22.06 22.29
CA SER A 195 3.88 -22.34 22.84
C SER A 195 3.90 -23.59 23.72
N ARG A 196 2.87 -23.78 24.55
CA ARG A 196 2.73 -24.95 25.42
C ARG A 196 2.52 -26.26 24.66
N LEU A 197 1.89 -26.24 23.48
CA LEU A 197 1.79 -27.43 22.62
C LEU A 197 3.13 -27.83 22.00
N GLY A 198 4.14 -26.95 22.03
CA GLY A 198 5.52 -27.24 21.63
C GLY A 198 5.77 -27.31 20.12
N ARG A 199 4.75 -27.13 19.27
CA ARG A 199 4.91 -27.13 17.81
C ARG A 199 5.30 -25.77 17.23
N VAL A 200 4.88 -24.69 17.89
CA VAL A 200 5.14 -23.29 17.52
C VAL A 200 5.48 -22.53 18.79
N THR A 201 6.55 -21.73 18.79
CA THR A 201 6.80 -20.72 19.82
C THR A 201 6.16 -19.42 19.38
N ALA A 202 5.22 -18.89 20.16
CA ALA A 202 4.49 -17.68 19.84
C ALA A 202 4.56 -16.66 20.98
N HIS A 203 4.80 -15.40 20.63
CA HIS A 203 4.80 -14.26 21.52
C HIS A 203 3.98 -13.12 20.92
N CYS A 204 3.07 -12.57 21.71
CA CYS A 204 2.33 -11.35 21.38
C CYS A 204 2.53 -10.37 22.54
N GLU A 205 3.06 -9.19 22.23
CA GLU A 205 3.38 -8.16 23.23
C GLU A 205 2.82 -6.81 22.78
N TYR A 206 2.22 -6.08 23.73
CA TYR A 206 1.81 -4.70 23.58
C TYR A 206 2.76 -3.79 24.36
N ARG A 207 3.03 -2.60 23.81
CA ARG A 207 3.73 -1.50 24.48
C ARG A 207 3.09 -0.17 24.15
N LEU A 208 3.26 0.77 25.07
CA LEU A 208 2.66 2.11 25.00
C LEU A 208 3.70 3.15 24.60
N HIS A 209 3.35 4.01 23.64
CA HIS A 209 4.14 5.18 23.29
C HIS A 209 3.38 6.48 23.61
N PRO A 210 4.06 7.56 23.99
CA PRO A 210 3.41 8.85 24.19
C PRO A 210 2.96 9.46 22.86
N GLY A 211 1.86 10.22 22.87
CA GLY A 211 1.39 11.01 21.73
C GLY A 211 0.01 10.60 21.21
N ILE A 212 -0.38 11.20 20.08
CA ILE A 212 -1.62 10.88 19.36
C ILE A 212 -1.32 9.87 18.22
N PRO A 213 -2.32 9.08 17.78
CA PRO A 213 -2.14 8.14 16.67
C PRO A 213 -2.21 8.87 15.32
N THR A 214 -1.06 9.29 14.79
CA THR A 214 -0.95 9.89 13.43
C THR A 214 -0.76 8.86 12.33
N ASP A 215 0.05 7.85 12.61
CA ASP A 215 0.52 6.87 11.63
C ASP A 215 -0.11 5.51 11.88
N LYS A 216 -0.45 4.82 10.78
CA LYS A 216 -0.76 3.40 10.76
C LYS A 216 0.34 2.67 10.01
N VAL A 217 1.13 1.90 10.73
CA VAL A 217 2.28 1.16 10.21
C VAL A 217 2.13 -0.32 10.55
N CYS A 218 2.24 -1.17 9.55
CA CYS A 218 2.35 -2.62 9.73
C CYS A 218 3.65 -3.07 9.08
N VAL A 219 4.53 -3.71 9.85
CA VAL A 219 5.78 -4.31 9.40
C VAL A 219 5.61 -5.82 9.40
N PHE A 220 5.85 -6.47 8.26
CA PHE A 220 5.72 -7.91 8.08
C PHE A 220 7.06 -8.52 7.70
N ASN A 221 7.51 -9.49 8.49
CA ASN A 221 8.75 -10.25 8.37
C ASN A 221 10.00 -9.38 8.13
N ARG A 222 9.94 -8.10 8.52
CA ARG A 222 10.95 -7.06 8.23
C ARG A 222 11.18 -6.79 6.73
N GLU A 223 10.40 -7.41 5.86
CA GLU A 223 10.54 -7.40 4.39
C GLU A 223 9.44 -6.59 3.70
N LEU A 224 8.35 -6.29 4.40
CA LEU A 224 7.24 -5.51 3.89
C LEU A 224 6.74 -4.52 4.94
N VAL A 225 6.47 -3.28 4.51
CA VAL A 225 5.89 -2.22 5.35
C VAL A 225 4.67 -1.64 4.65
N LEU A 226 3.56 -1.58 5.38
CA LEU A 226 2.39 -0.81 5.03
C LEU A 226 2.40 0.47 5.86
N HIS A 227 2.27 1.63 5.23
CA HIS A 227 2.22 2.93 5.92
C HIS A 227 1.11 3.81 5.40
N GLY A 228 0.31 4.35 6.31
CA GLY A 228 -0.69 5.38 6.00
C GLY A 228 -0.87 6.35 7.16
N LEU A 229 -1.57 7.45 6.88
CA LEU A 229 -1.89 8.47 7.86
C LEU A 229 -3.36 8.38 8.24
N TYR A 230 -3.65 8.44 9.53
CA TYR A 230 -5.01 8.55 10.01
C TYR A 230 -5.59 9.93 9.67
N ASP A 231 -6.87 9.98 9.30
CA ASP A 231 -7.61 11.24 9.30
C ASP A 231 -7.97 11.61 10.74
N VAL A 232 -7.11 12.41 11.37
CA VAL A 232 -7.28 12.88 12.75
C VAL A 232 -8.40 13.90 12.91
N THR A 233 -8.95 14.40 11.80
CA THR A 233 -10.10 15.32 11.80
C THR A 233 -11.43 14.61 11.61
N ALA A 234 -11.39 13.30 11.34
CA ALA A 234 -12.57 12.48 11.18
C ALA A 234 -13.43 12.54 12.44
N ARG A 235 -14.70 12.93 12.24
CA ARG A 235 -15.68 13.02 13.30
C ARG A 235 -16.58 11.82 13.30
N THR A 236 -16.80 11.25 14.47
CA THR A 236 -17.62 10.07 14.68
C THR A 236 -18.61 10.32 15.80
N VAL A 237 -19.84 9.86 15.60
CA VAL A 237 -20.84 9.70 16.65
C VAL A 237 -21.00 8.20 16.89
N LEU A 238 -20.68 7.72 18.10
CA LEU A 238 -20.70 6.28 18.40
C LEU A 238 -22.13 5.71 18.45
N ARG A 239 -23.06 6.46 19.07
CA ARG A 239 -24.50 6.19 19.11
C ARG A 239 -25.24 7.49 18.86
N SER A 240 -26.46 7.45 18.35
CA SER A 240 -27.22 8.64 17.93
C SER A 240 -27.37 9.73 19.02
N THR A 241 -27.27 9.37 20.30
CA THR A 241 -27.35 10.28 21.45
C THR A 241 -25.99 10.65 22.05
N ASP A 242 -24.91 10.03 21.58
CA ASP A 242 -23.57 10.26 22.12
C ASP A 242 -23.00 11.58 21.58
N PRO A 243 -22.06 12.22 22.31
CA PRO A 243 -21.28 13.32 21.78
C PRO A 243 -20.56 12.93 20.48
N GLU A 244 -20.26 13.94 19.66
CA GLU A 244 -19.35 13.77 18.53
C GLU A 244 -17.90 13.73 19.04
N TYR A 245 -17.07 12.87 18.45
CA TYR A 245 -15.66 12.70 18.79
C TYR A 245 -14.79 12.85 17.55
N TYR A 246 -13.62 13.45 17.71
CA TYR A 246 -12.49 13.23 16.80
C TYR A 246 -11.97 11.83 17.09
N ASP A 247 -12.23 10.88 16.18
CA ASP A 247 -11.88 9.47 16.35
C ASP A 247 -11.31 8.95 15.01
N PRO A 248 -9.99 8.74 14.91
CA PRO A 248 -9.35 8.35 13.67
C PRO A 248 -9.76 6.92 13.28
N LYS A 249 -10.83 6.81 12.49
CA LYS A 249 -11.32 5.52 11.97
C LYS A 249 -10.32 4.93 11.00
N GLY A 250 -9.65 3.86 11.45
CA GLY A 250 -8.55 3.24 10.73
C GLY A 250 -8.90 2.22 9.64
N TYR A 251 -10.17 1.89 9.46
CA TYR A 251 -10.58 0.74 8.64
C TYR A 251 -10.45 1.00 7.13
N ARG A 252 -10.61 2.26 6.72
CA ARG A 252 -10.52 2.70 5.31
C ARG A 252 -9.29 3.57 5.04
N THR A 253 -8.31 3.54 5.94
CA THR A 253 -7.05 4.26 5.74
C THR A 253 -6.32 3.67 4.54
N ASP A 254 -5.93 4.51 3.59
CA ASP A 254 -5.06 4.14 2.48
C ASP A 254 -3.64 3.89 2.99
N LEU A 255 -3.07 2.76 2.60
CA LEU A 255 -1.74 2.30 2.99
C LEU A 255 -0.87 2.18 1.76
N THR A 256 0.28 2.82 1.81
CA THR A 256 1.35 2.66 0.83
C THR A 256 2.13 1.39 1.16
N VAL A 257 2.28 0.50 0.17
CA VAL A 257 3.07 -0.73 0.30
C VAL A 257 4.52 -0.49 -0.10
N TRP A 258 5.43 -0.92 0.77
CA TRP A 258 6.87 -1.01 0.52
C TRP A 258 7.31 -2.45 0.73
N SER A 259 8.01 -3.05 -0.23
CA SER A 259 8.46 -4.45 -0.16
C SER A 259 9.91 -4.61 -0.59
N GLN A 260 10.53 -5.72 -0.17
CA GLN A 260 11.92 -6.06 -0.51
C GLN A 260 12.11 -6.32 -2.01
N GLU A 261 11.04 -6.74 -2.69
CA GLU A 261 10.98 -6.92 -4.14
C GLU A 261 11.01 -5.58 -4.91
N GLY A 262 10.86 -4.45 -4.21
CA GLY A 262 11.01 -3.12 -4.79
C GLY A 262 12.46 -2.75 -5.12
N GLY A 263 12.61 -1.58 -5.77
CA GLY A 263 13.91 -0.98 -6.05
C GLY A 263 14.64 -0.50 -4.79
N ASP A 264 15.85 0.04 -4.96
CA ASP A 264 16.72 0.42 -3.84
C ASP A 264 16.09 1.46 -2.90
N ASP A 265 15.25 2.37 -3.43
CA ASP A 265 14.47 3.31 -2.63
C ASP A 265 13.52 2.60 -1.66
N ALA A 266 12.83 1.54 -2.10
CA ALA A 266 11.93 0.77 -1.25
C ALA A 266 12.70 0.06 -0.13
N LYS A 267 13.88 -0.49 -0.45
CA LYS A 267 14.77 -1.12 0.54
C LYS A 267 15.27 -0.11 1.58
N ALA A 268 15.59 1.11 1.17
CA ALA A 268 16.00 2.19 2.08
C ALA A 268 14.85 2.60 3.03
N VAL A 269 13.62 2.69 2.50
CA VAL A 269 12.41 2.93 3.30
C VAL A 269 12.15 1.80 4.29
N LEU A 270 12.23 0.54 3.86
CA LEU A 270 12.11 -0.64 4.74
C LEU A 270 13.14 -0.61 5.87
N ALA A 271 14.41 -0.38 5.55
CA ALA A 271 15.46 -0.32 6.55
C ALA A 271 15.22 0.83 7.56
N THR A 272 14.70 1.95 7.08
CA THR A 272 14.35 3.10 7.94
C THR A 272 13.20 2.78 8.88
N TRP A 273 12.11 2.21 8.37
CA TRP A 273 10.95 1.84 9.20
C TRP A 273 11.28 0.72 10.19
N ASN A 274 12.04 -0.30 9.80
CA ASN A 274 12.48 -1.34 10.72
C ASN A 274 13.31 -0.75 11.87
N ARG A 275 14.30 0.10 11.56
CA ARG A 275 15.10 0.79 12.60
C ARG A 275 14.25 1.69 13.49
N HIS A 276 13.34 2.45 12.90
CA HIS A 276 12.47 3.37 13.63
C HIS A 276 11.53 2.62 14.57
N PHE A 277 10.89 1.55 14.08
CA PHE A 277 10.03 0.69 14.87
C PHE A 277 10.78 0.06 16.05
N ASP A 278 11.95 -0.54 15.80
CA ASP A 278 12.75 -1.16 16.86
C ASP A 278 13.23 -0.13 17.90
N SER A 279 13.55 1.10 17.47
CA SER A 279 13.94 2.18 18.39
C SER A 279 12.77 2.64 19.26
N LEU A 280 11.59 2.85 18.66
CA LEU A 280 10.38 3.18 19.41
C LEU A 280 10.00 2.05 20.36
N TRP A 281 10.09 0.80 19.92
CA TRP A 281 9.84 -0.38 20.74
C TRP A 281 10.71 -0.41 21.99
N GLY A 282 12.00 -0.13 21.84
CA GLY A 282 12.96 -0.08 22.95
C GLY A 282 12.68 1.03 23.97
N LEU A 283 12.02 2.12 23.55
CA LEU A 283 11.66 3.26 24.41
C LEU A 283 10.23 3.19 24.96
N ALA A 284 9.39 2.33 24.38
CA ALA A 284 7.98 2.21 24.75
C ALA A 284 7.81 1.54 26.11
N ALA A 285 6.80 1.98 26.86
CA ALA A 285 6.50 1.47 28.19
C ALA A 285 5.71 0.16 28.13
N THR A 286 5.95 -0.73 29.09
CA THR A 286 5.07 -1.88 29.32
C THR A 286 3.71 -1.38 29.81
N PRO A 287 2.58 -1.89 29.27
CA PRO A 287 1.26 -1.46 29.70
C PRO A 287 1.00 -1.76 31.18
N PRO A 288 0.28 -0.89 31.90
CA PRO A 288 0.02 -1.08 33.34
C PRO A 288 -0.79 -2.35 33.63
N TRP A 289 -1.65 -2.79 32.70
CA TRP A 289 -2.43 -4.03 32.84
C TRP A 289 -1.56 -5.29 32.79
N ARG A 290 -0.36 -5.23 32.21
CA ARG A 290 0.61 -6.34 32.22
C ARG A 290 1.42 -6.39 33.51
N ALA A 291 1.69 -5.24 34.12
CA ALA A 291 2.40 -5.16 35.40
C ALA A 291 1.56 -5.76 36.55
N ALA A 292 0.24 -5.57 36.52
CA ALA A 292 -0.66 -6.10 37.54
C ALA A 292 -0.86 -7.64 37.46
N ALA A 293 -0.61 -8.27 36.31
CA ALA A 293 -0.74 -9.71 36.14
C ALA A 293 0.49 -10.51 36.62
N ALA A 294 1.62 -9.83 36.88
CA ALA A 294 2.87 -10.43 37.33
C ALA A 294 3.07 -10.36 38.87
N ALA A 295 2.12 -9.77 39.60
CA ALA A 295 2.11 -9.63 41.06
C ALA A 295 1.04 -10.55 41.68
#